data_AF-A0A356S8F8-F1
#
_entry.id   AF-A0A356S8F8-F1
#
_cell.length_a   1.000
_cell.length_b   1.000
_cell.length_c   1.000
_cell.angle_alpha   90.00
_cell.angle_beta   90.00
_cell.angle_gamma   90.00
#
_symmetry.space_group_name_H-M   'P 1'
#
loop_
_entity.id
_entity.type
_entity.pdbx_description
1 polymer ?
#
loop_
_entity_poly.entity_id
_entity_poly.type
_entity_poly.pdbx_seq_one_letter_code
_entity_poly.pdbx_strand_id
1 'polypeptide(L)'
;MERIIQEGDRIELGGVSLTVHEHPGHTEGSSSYAMTVRENGRDYRVLIANMGTINPGKQLVVDPTYPGVSNDFAGTYSNQKAMEVDVWVAAHASQYGMHGKWQPGQAYSADNFVDPSGFVAAVERLERIYYEQLQQERDQ
;
A
#
# COMPACT_ATOMS: atom_id res chain seq x y z
N MET A 1 7.14 21.92 -13.62
CA MET A 1 5.87 22.50 -13.12
C MET A 1 5.46 21.63 -11.95
N GLU A 2 5.24 22.22 -10.78
CA GLU A 2 4.77 21.50 -9.59
C GLU A 2 3.23 21.48 -9.59
N ARG A 3 2.63 20.36 -9.19
CA ARG A 3 1.19 20.15 -9.16
C ARG A 3 0.81 19.34 -7.91
N ILE A 4 -0.37 19.63 -7.34
CA ILE A 4 -1.03 18.79 -6.34
C ILE A 4 -1.71 17.62 -7.05
N ILE A 5 -1.43 16.39 -6.61
CA ILE A 5 -2.01 15.14 -7.13
C ILE A 5 -3.11 14.62 -6.21
N GLN A 6 -4.09 13.91 -6.77
CA GLN A 6 -5.27 13.39 -6.07
C GLN A 6 -5.60 11.96 -6.51
N GLU A 7 -6.51 11.29 -5.80
CA GLU A 7 -7.05 9.97 -6.19
C GLU A 7 -7.40 9.90 -7.68
N GLY A 8 -6.92 8.86 -8.36
CA GLY A 8 -7.19 8.60 -9.76
C GLY A 8 -6.40 9.45 -10.76
N ASP A 9 -5.61 10.42 -10.30
CA ASP A 9 -4.73 11.18 -11.19
C ASP A 9 -3.75 10.27 -11.91
N ARG A 10 -3.42 10.66 -13.15
CA ARG A 10 -2.38 10.02 -13.94
C ARG A 10 -1.12 10.85 -13.99
N ILE A 11 0.01 10.22 -13.67
CA ILE A 11 1.35 10.79 -13.81
C ILE A 11 2.02 10.07 -14.98
N GLU A 12 2.32 10.81 -16.04
CA GLU A 12 2.79 10.24 -17.30
C GLU A 12 4.18 10.76 -17.69
N LEU A 13 5.07 9.84 -18.03
CA LEU A 13 6.41 10.16 -18.52
C LEU A 13 6.95 9.05 -19.40
N GLY A 14 7.35 9.37 -20.64
CA GLY A 14 8.08 8.44 -21.51
C GLY A 14 7.35 7.13 -21.79
N GLY A 15 6.01 7.14 -21.84
CA GLY A 15 5.18 5.95 -22.06
C GLY A 15 4.80 5.18 -20.79
N VAL A 16 5.31 5.58 -19.62
CA VAL A 16 4.85 5.10 -18.32
C VAL A 16 3.66 5.96 -17.87
N SER A 17 2.61 5.32 -17.33
CA SER A 17 1.43 5.97 -16.76
C SER A 17 1.18 5.38 -15.37
N LEU A 18 1.36 6.18 -14.32
CA LEU A 18 1.04 5.82 -12.95
C LEU A 18 -0.35 6.34 -12.60
N THR A 19 -1.18 5.51 -12.00
CA THR A 19 -2.44 5.93 -11.37
C THR A 19 -2.19 6.13 -9.88
N VAL A 20 -2.56 7.31 -9.37
CA VAL A 20 -2.49 7.64 -7.95
C VAL A 20 -3.65 6.98 -7.20
N HIS A 21 -3.35 6.35 -6.07
CA HIS A 21 -4.35 5.86 -5.13
C HIS A 21 -4.08 6.46 -3.74
N GLU A 22 -4.98 7.31 -3.26
CA GLU A 22 -4.99 7.82 -1.90
C GLU A 22 -5.25 6.66 -0.93
N HIS A 23 -4.28 6.42 -0.07
CA HIS A 23 -4.32 5.41 0.99
C HIS A 23 -3.95 6.07 2.32
N PRO A 24 -4.79 6.99 2.82
CA PRO A 24 -4.54 7.77 4.02
C PRO A 24 -4.57 6.91 5.30
N GLY A 25 -4.16 7.50 6.42
CA GLY A 25 -4.11 6.86 7.72
C GLY A 25 -2.70 6.95 8.31
N HIS A 26 -1.72 6.33 7.64
CA HIS A 26 -0.31 6.43 8.04
C HIS A 26 0.13 7.91 8.10
N THR A 27 -0.14 8.64 7.03
CA THR A 27 -0.24 10.11 6.97
C THR A 27 -1.54 10.49 6.25
N GLU A 28 -1.99 11.75 6.38
CA GLU A 28 -3.19 12.24 5.69
C GLU A 28 -3.08 12.17 4.16
N GLY A 29 -1.88 12.36 3.61
CA GLY A 29 -1.62 12.33 2.16
C GLY A 29 -0.93 11.05 1.67
N SER A 30 -0.92 9.98 2.47
CA SER A 30 -0.32 8.71 2.08
C SER A 30 -0.96 8.19 0.79
N SER A 31 -0.14 7.75 -0.17
CA SER A 31 -0.61 7.32 -1.49
C SER A 31 0.17 6.12 -1.99
N SER A 32 -0.52 5.20 -2.68
CA SER A 32 0.08 4.17 -3.53
C SER A 32 0.07 4.58 -4.99
N TYR A 33 0.87 3.90 -5.81
CA TYR A 33 0.94 4.14 -7.25
C TYR A 33 0.81 2.83 -8.00
N ALA A 34 -0.18 2.73 -8.86
CA ALA A 34 -0.45 1.56 -9.69
C ALA A 34 -0.03 1.80 -11.13
N MET A 35 0.45 0.77 -11.81
CA MET A 35 0.75 0.80 -13.24
C MET A 35 0.59 -0.57 -13.88
N THR A 36 0.46 -0.60 -15.20
CA THR A 36 0.54 -1.84 -15.98
C THR A 36 1.88 -1.91 -16.69
N VAL A 37 2.62 -2.99 -16.47
CA VAL A 37 3.89 -3.25 -17.15
C VAL A 37 3.72 -4.45 -18.06
N ARG A 38 4.07 -4.32 -19.34
CA ARG A 38 4.06 -5.43 -20.30
C ARG A 38 5.46 -6.01 -20.45
N GLU A 39 5.59 -7.29 -20.13
CA GLU A 39 6.85 -8.03 -20.23
C GLU A 39 6.58 -9.50 -20.57
N ASN A 40 7.47 -10.15 -21.33
CA ASN A 40 7.36 -11.57 -21.68
C ASN A 40 6.00 -11.97 -22.29
N GLY A 41 5.38 -11.05 -23.05
CA GLY A 41 4.08 -11.29 -23.67
C GLY A 41 2.88 -11.21 -22.73
N ARG A 42 3.08 -10.84 -21.45
CA ARG A 42 2.05 -10.70 -20.42
C ARG A 42 2.01 -9.27 -19.84
N ASP A 43 0.85 -8.86 -19.39
CA ASP A 43 0.67 -7.63 -18.63
C ASP A 43 0.65 -7.94 -17.13
N TYR A 44 1.36 -7.12 -16.35
CA TYR A 44 1.45 -7.19 -14.90
C TYR A 44 0.81 -5.94 -14.31
N ARG A 45 -0.17 -6.12 -13.42
CA ARG A 45 -0.71 -5.04 -12.57
C ARG A 45 0.24 -4.84 -11.39
N VAL A 46 1.05 -3.81 -11.46
CA VAL A 46 2.09 -3.48 -10.48
C VAL A 46 1.57 -2.44 -9.51
N LEU A 47 1.77 -2.66 -8.20
CA LEU A 47 1.47 -1.72 -7.15
C LEU A 47 2.74 -1.36 -6.36
N ILE A 48 3.06 -0.07 -6.30
CA ILE A 48 3.97 0.48 -5.28
C ILE A 48 3.08 0.89 -4.10
N ALA A 49 2.98 0.01 -3.11
CA ALA A 49 2.03 0.14 -2.03
C ALA A 49 2.58 1.00 -0.88
N ASN A 50 1.79 1.99 -0.45
CA ASN A 50 1.91 2.55 0.88
C ASN A 50 1.05 1.72 1.85
N MET A 51 1.70 0.92 2.70
CA MET A 51 1.00 0.06 3.64
C MET A 51 0.42 0.87 4.80
N GLY A 52 -0.83 0.59 5.19
CA GLY A 52 -1.49 1.22 6.33
C GLY A 52 -0.93 0.78 7.69
N THR A 53 0.34 1.04 7.98
CA THR A 53 0.97 0.75 9.27
C THR A 53 0.65 1.85 10.28
N ILE A 54 0.21 1.47 11.48
CA ILE A 54 0.01 2.39 12.60
C ILE A 54 1.35 2.59 13.30
N ASN A 55 1.83 3.83 13.36
CA ASN A 55 3.07 4.16 14.07
C ASN A 55 2.82 4.24 15.58
N PRO A 56 3.82 3.94 16.43
CA PRO A 56 3.73 4.18 17.87
C PRO A 56 3.29 5.61 18.18
N GLY A 57 2.32 5.75 19.08
CA GLY A 57 1.78 7.05 19.49
C GLY A 57 0.68 7.63 18.58
N LYS A 58 0.35 6.97 17.47
CA LYS A 58 -0.84 7.32 16.68
C LYS A 58 -2.10 6.95 17.47
N GLN A 59 -3.02 7.89 17.62
CA GLN A 59 -4.32 7.73 18.28
C GLN A 59 -5.43 7.78 17.23
N LEU A 60 -6.38 6.85 17.30
CA LEU A 60 -7.37 6.63 16.25
C LEU A 60 -8.76 7.15 16.58
N VAL A 61 -9.18 7.03 17.83
CA VAL A 61 -10.56 7.33 18.26
C VAL A 61 -10.65 8.24 19.48
N VAL A 62 -9.79 8.07 20.49
CA VAL A 62 -9.74 8.96 21.67
C VAL A 62 -8.61 9.95 21.46
N ASP A 63 -8.94 11.25 21.42
CA ASP A 63 -8.00 12.33 21.05
C ASP A 63 -7.27 12.03 19.72
N PRO A 64 -8.00 11.82 18.62
CA PRO A 64 -7.43 11.28 17.40
C PRO A 64 -6.33 12.18 16.84
N THR A 65 -5.23 11.59 16.37
CA THR A 65 -4.05 12.31 15.86
C THR A 65 -4.42 13.33 14.77
N TYR A 66 -5.44 13.03 13.97
CA TYR A 66 -6.13 14.01 13.15
C TYR A 66 -7.60 13.61 12.95
N PRO A 67 -8.50 14.56 12.63
CA PRO A 67 -9.91 14.25 12.42
C PRO A 67 -10.12 13.23 11.29
N GLY A 68 -10.73 12.08 11.61
CA GLY A 68 -11.05 11.06 10.61
C GLY A 68 -9.98 9.98 10.39
N VAL A 69 -8.85 10.02 11.10
CA VAL A 69 -7.75 9.05 10.96
C VAL A 69 -8.18 7.57 11.02
N SER A 70 -9.12 7.22 11.90
CA SER A 70 -9.64 5.85 11.98
C SER A 70 -10.39 5.45 10.70
N ASN A 71 -11.18 6.36 10.14
CA ASN A 71 -11.93 6.10 8.90
C ASN A 71 -10.98 5.97 7.72
N ASP A 72 -9.92 6.77 7.68
CA ASP A 72 -8.88 6.70 6.65
C ASP A 72 -8.18 5.35 6.64
N PHE A 73 -7.78 4.84 7.81
CA PHE A 73 -7.22 3.48 7.90
C PHE A 73 -8.20 2.43 7.40
N ALA A 74 -9.46 2.46 7.85
CA ALA A 74 -10.49 1.52 7.43
C ALA A 74 -10.73 1.56 5.90
N GLY A 75 -10.81 2.78 5.34
CA GLY A 75 -10.95 3.01 3.90
C GLY A 75 -9.76 2.44 3.13
N THR A 76 -8.54 2.72 3.59
CA THR A 76 -7.31 2.20 2.99
C THR A 76 -7.29 0.67 2.93
N TYR A 77 -7.60 -0.02 4.03
CA TYR A 77 -7.62 -1.50 4.02
C TYR A 77 -8.70 -2.06 3.09
N SER A 78 -9.89 -1.45 3.08
CA SER A 78 -10.98 -1.83 2.18
C SER A 78 -10.57 -1.65 0.70
N ASN A 79 -10.04 -0.48 0.36
CA ASN A 79 -9.62 -0.16 -1.00
C ASN A 79 -8.50 -1.09 -1.46
N GLN A 80 -7.45 -1.27 -0.65
CA GLN A 80 -6.32 -2.14 -0.97
C GLN A 80 -6.75 -3.60 -1.21
N LYS A 81 -7.66 -4.15 -0.40
CA LYS A 81 -8.20 -5.51 -0.61
C LYS A 81 -9.04 -5.65 -1.88
N ALA A 82 -9.63 -4.56 -2.37
CA ALA A 82 -10.41 -4.55 -3.60
C ALA A 82 -9.56 -4.38 -4.86
N MET A 83 -8.29 -4.00 -4.74
CA MET A 83 -7.39 -3.83 -5.87
C MET A 83 -6.98 -5.18 -6.46
N GLU A 84 -6.96 -5.26 -7.79
CA GLU A 84 -6.33 -6.37 -8.48
C GLU A 84 -4.82 -6.09 -8.67
N VAL A 85 -3.98 -6.86 -8.00
CA VAL A 85 -2.52 -6.64 -7.98
C VAL A 85 -1.82 -7.96 -8.28
N ASP A 86 -0.94 -7.96 -9.28
CA ASP A 86 -0.11 -9.14 -9.59
C ASP A 86 1.23 -9.04 -8.87
N VAL A 87 1.91 -7.89 -9.04
CA VAL A 87 3.23 -7.60 -8.47
C VAL A 87 3.09 -6.45 -7.50
N TRP A 88 3.68 -6.58 -6.31
CA TRP A 88 3.67 -5.50 -5.35
C TRP A 88 5.00 -5.33 -4.64
N VAL A 89 5.34 -4.07 -4.40
CA VAL A 89 6.43 -3.63 -3.55
C VAL A 89 5.90 -2.58 -2.58
N ALA A 90 6.70 -2.19 -1.61
CA ALA A 90 6.31 -1.17 -0.65
C ALA A 90 7.48 -0.27 -0.24
N ALA A 91 7.20 0.76 0.54
CA ALA A 91 8.20 1.70 1.04
C ALA A 91 9.35 1.03 1.81
N HIS A 92 9.11 -0.11 2.46
CA HIS A 92 10.13 -0.87 3.17
C HIS A 92 10.23 -2.32 2.66
N ALA A 93 11.47 -2.79 2.45
CA ALA A 93 11.79 -4.14 1.94
C ALA A 93 11.16 -5.29 2.75
N SER A 94 11.07 -5.11 4.08
CA SER A 94 10.50 -6.10 4.99
C SER A 94 8.99 -6.28 4.82
N GLN A 95 8.25 -5.27 4.33
CA GLN A 95 6.80 -5.32 4.22
C GLN A 95 6.33 -6.34 3.17
N TYR A 96 7.08 -6.49 2.08
CA TYR A 96 6.76 -7.40 0.97
C TYR A 96 7.73 -8.59 0.86
N GLY A 97 8.59 -8.79 1.87
CA GLY A 97 9.49 -9.93 1.95
C GLY A 97 10.61 -9.92 0.90
N MET A 98 11.14 -8.75 0.53
CA MET A 98 12.13 -8.59 -0.55
C MET A 98 13.26 -9.62 -0.50
N HIS A 99 13.87 -9.81 0.68
CA HIS A 99 15.03 -10.70 0.83
C HIS A 99 14.67 -12.19 0.73
N GLY A 100 13.41 -12.57 0.85
CA GLY A 100 12.95 -13.92 0.52
C GLY A 100 12.71 -14.12 -0.99
N LYS A 101 12.43 -13.02 -1.72
CA LYS A 101 12.08 -13.02 -3.15
C LYS A 101 13.29 -12.84 -4.07
N TRP A 102 14.31 -12.11 -3.62
CA TRP A 102 15.49 -11.77 -4.42
C TRP A 102 16.77 -11.68 -3.57
N GLN A 103 17.89 -12.04 -4.18
CA GLN A 103 19.24 -11.94 -3.61
C GLN A 103 20.24 -11.30 -4.58
N PRO A 104 21.30 -10.61 -4.09
CA PRO A 104 22.34 -10.05 -4.95
C PRO A 104 22.98 -11.11 -5.86
N GLY A 105 23.09 -10.79 -7.15
CA GLY A 105 23.65 -11.69 -8.17
C GLY A 105 22.65 -12.65 -8.80
N GLN A 106 21.40 -12.70 -8.33
CA GLN A 106 20.33 -13.47 -8.97
C GLN A 106 19.93 -12.83 -10.31
N ALA A 107 19.66 -13.67 -11.32
CA ALA A 107 19.15 -13.21 -12.60
C ALA A 107 17.77 -12.55 -12.44
N TYR A 108 17.46 -11.60 -13.33
CA TYR A 108 16.17 -10.94 -13.35
C TYR A 108 15.01 -11.93 -13.58
N SER A 109 13.95 -11.79 -12.78
CA SER A 109 12.67 -12.45 -12.98
C SER A 109 11.57 -11.66 -12.28
N ALA A 110 10.59 -11.16 -13.05
CA ALA A 110 9.40 -10.50 -12.49
C ALA A 110 8.59 -11.45 -11.60
N ASP A 111 8.58 -12.75 -11.93
CA ASP A 111 7.80 -13.76 -11.22
C ASP A 111 8.21 -13.91 -9.74
N ASN A 112 9.43 -13.49 -9.38
CA ASN A 112 9.86 -13.43 -7.97
C ASN A 112 8.98 -12.51 -7.12
N PHE A 113 8.36 -11.50 -7.73
CA PHE A 113 7.53 -10.50 -7.05
C PHE A 113 6.04 -10.63 -7.37
N VAL A 114 5.64 -11.63 -8.18
CA VAL A 114 4.23 -11.96 -8.39
C VAL A 114 3.70 -12.64 -7.13
N ASP A 115 2.89 -11.91 -6.37
CA ASP A 115 2.44 -12.34 -5.03
C ASP A 115 1.12 -11.66 -4.62
N PRO A 116 0.02 -11.88 -5.37
CA PRO A 116 -1.29 -11.30 -5.07
C PRO A 116 -1.79 -11.67 -3.67
N SER A 117 -1.63 -12.94 -3.28
CA SER A 117 -2.08 -13.43 -1.98
C SER A 117 -1.25 -12.86 -0.83
N GLY A 118 0.07 -12.67 -1.01
CA GLY A 118 0.92 -12.02 -0.02
C GLY A 118 0.56 -10.55 0.19
N PHE A 119 0.12 -9.83 -0.85
CA PHE A 119 -0.39 -8.47 -0.69
C PHE A 119 -1.65 -8.45 0.19
N VAL A 120 -2.66 -9.25 -0.16
CA VAL A 120 -3.91 -9.34 0.63
C VAL A 120 -3.61 -9.74 2.07
N ALA A 121 -2.78 -10.75 2.29
CA ALA A 121 -2.40 -11.21 3.63
C ALA A 121 -1.66 -10.11 4.43
N ALA A 122 -0.87 -9.26 3.78
CA ALA A 122 -0.22 -8.13 4.42
C ALA A 122 -1.22 -7.06 4.85
N VAL A 123 -2.22 -6.75 4.01
CA VAL A 123 -3.28 -5.79 4.32
C VAL A 123 -4.15 -6.31 5.47
N GLU A 124 -4.62 -7.56 5.42
CA GLU A 124 -5.43 -8.18 6.47
C GLU A 124 -4.72 -8.24 7.82
N ARG A 125 -3.40 -8.47 7.82
CA ARG A 125 -2.61 -8.43 9.06
C ARG A 125 -2.63 -7.04 9.69
N LEU A 126 -2.47 -5.99 8.89
CA LEU A 126 -2.49 -4.61 9.38
C LEU A 126 -3.89 -4.20 9.83
N GLU A 127 -4.93 -4.64 9.11
CA GLU A 127 -6.32 -4.41 9.49
C GLU A 127 -6.68 -5.05 10.84
N ARG A 128 -6.16 -6.26 11.14
CA ARG A 128 -6.30 -6.85 12.49
C ARG A 128 -5.66 -6.00 13.57
N ILE A 129 -4.43 -5.53 13.35
CA ILE A 129 -3.72 -4.64 14.29
C ILE A 129 -4.51 -3.34 14.50
N TYR A 130 -5.12 -2.82 13.43
CA TYR A 130 -6.03 -1.68 13.53
C TYR A 130 -7.23 -1.95 14.45
N TYR A 131 -7.91 -3.08 14.31
CA TYR A 131 -9.01 -3.43 15.22
C TYR A 131 -8.55 -3.61 16.67
N GLU A 132 -7.36 -4.18 16.89
CA GLU A 132 -6.76 -4.29 18.24
C GLU A 132 -6.50 -2.91 18.84
N GLN A 133 -5.93 -1.97 18.08
CA GLN A 133 -5.71 -0.59 18.51
C GLN A 133 -7.03 0.11 18.86
N LEU A 134 -8.08 -0.06 18.04
CA LEU A 134 -9.40 0.51 18.31
C LEU A 134 -10.01 0.02 19.63
N GLN A 135 -9.83 -1.26 19.94
CA GLN A 135 -10.31 -1.83 21.20
C GLN A 135 -9.51 -1.27 22.37
N GLN A 136 -8.18 -1.27 22.27
CA GLN A 136 -7.29 -0.75 23.32
C GLN A 136 -7.57 0.72 23.66
N GLU A 137 -7.89 1.56 22.68
CA GLU A 137 -8.24 2.97 22.95
C GLU A 137 -9.63 3.15 23.56
N ARG A 138 -10.60 2.29 23.24
CA ARG A 138 -11.97 2.38 23.78
C ARG A 138 -12.11 1.85 25.19
N ASP A 139 -11.22 0.94 25.59
CA ASP A 139 -11.21 0.34 26.92
C ASP A 139 -10.42 1.17 27.95
N GLN A 140 -9.81 2.29 27.52
CA GLN A 140 -9.15 3.29 28.36
C GLN A 140 -10.12 4.37 28.82
#